data_AF-A0A5E7Y1X6-F1
#
_entry.id   AF-A0A5E7Y1X6-F1
#
_cell.length_a   1.000
_cell.length_b   1.000
_cell.length_c   1.000
_cell.angle_alpha   90.00
_cell.angle_beta   90.00
_cell.angle_gamma   90.00
#
_symmetry.space_group_name_H-M   'P 1'
#
loop_
_entity.id
_entity.type
_entity.pdbx_description
1 polymer ?
#
loop_
_entity_poly.entity_id
_entity_poly.type
_entity_poly.pdbx_seq_one_letter_code
_entity_poly.pdbx_strand_id
1 'polypeptide(L)'
;MDDLRELFFRSFEQFTEREGENILHGTSERNLCARWAPLLETAAVEAGYDEYRADTEYNRKQGGQVKTILDETMHVVRITCDLILHSRGRVVERDNLIAIEMKRSSHPEREKQKDRIRLRALTKPSYDDVWSADGRALPEHVCGYGLGYFVELDADSRMFRFEEYQLGNLSDEIQRVF
;
A
#
# COMPACT_ATOMS: atom_id res chain seq x y z
N MET A 1 -8.20 14.02 2.51
CA MET A 1 -7.30 13.14 3.29
C MET A 1 -8.11 12.36 4.30
N ASP A 2 -8.94 13.03 5.09
CA ASP A 2 -9.89 12.37 6.01
C ASP A 2 -10.77 11.32 5.29
N ASP A 3 -11.16 11.60 4.05
CA ASP A 3 -11.91 10.71 3.16
C ASP A 3 -11.17 9.40 2.81
N LEU A 4 -9.87 9.46 2.51
CA LEU A 4 -9.07 8.27 2.21
C LEU A 4 -8.82 7.41 3.46
N ARG A 5 -8.65 8.05 4.61
CA ARG A 5 -8.50 7.36 5.90
C ARG A 5 -9.80 6.68 6.32
N GLU A 6 -10.94 7.34 6.14
CA GLU A 6 -12.26 6.76 6.37
C GLU A 6 -12.49 5.56 5.44
N LEU A 7 -12.22 5.69 4.15
CA LEU A 7 -12.28 4.61 3.16
C LEU A 7 -11.42 3.41 3.60
N PHE A 8 -10.17 3.67 3.99
CA PHE A 8 -9.25 2.62 4.45
C PHE A 8 -9.83 1.86 5.65
N PHE A 9 -10.19 2.57 6.73
CA PHE A 9 -10.67 1.92 7.95
C PHE A 9 -12.03 1.24 7.77
N ARG A 10 -12.93 1.80 6.95
CA ARG A 10 -14.19 1.14 6.59
C ARG A 10 -13.96 -0.17 5.86
N SER A 11 -13.01 -0.20 4.92
CA SER A 11 -12.68 -1.44 4.20
C SER A 11 -11.98 -2.45 5.13
N PHE A 12 -11.15 -1.97 6.05
CA PHE A 12 -10.44 -2.79 7.05
C PHE A 12 -11.42 -3.46 8.02
N GLU A 13 -12.40 -2.73 8.54
CA GLU A 13 -13.42 -3.28 9.46
C GLU A 13 -14.19 -4.43 8.78
N GLN A 14 -14.65 -4.22 7.53
CA GLN A 14 -15.28 -5.29 6.75
C GLN A 14 -14.34 -6.47 6.49
N PHE A 15 -13.06 -6.21 6.26
CA PHE A 15 -12.05 -7.25 6.07
C PHE A 15 -11.89 -8.09 7.34
N THR A 16 -11.72 -7.47 8.50
CA THR A 16 -11.56 -8.20 9.77
C THR A 16 -12.79 -9.01 10.15
N GLU A 17 -14.00 -8.48 9.89
CA GLU A 17 -15.25 -9.19 10.13
C GLU A 17 -15.39 -10.44 9.25
N ARG A 18 -14.98 -10.36 7.97
CA ARG A 18 -15.12 -11.46 7.02
C ARG A 18 -14.00 -12.48 7.11
N GLU A 19 -12.80 -12.04 7.44
CA GLU A 19 -11.56 -12.83 7.30
C GLU A 19 -10.94 -13.23 8.63
N GLY A 20 -11.60 -12.97 9.77
CA GLY A 20 -11.12 -13.29 11.11
C GLY A 20 -10.61 -14.74 11.25
N GLU A 21 -11.32 -15.73 10.72
CA GLU A 21 -10.86 -17.13 10.75
C GLU A 21 -9.59 -17.35 9.92
N ASN A 22 -9.48 -16.78 8.72
CA ASN A 22 -8.28 -16.90 7.88
C ASN A 22 -7.07 -16.21 8.53
N ILE A 23 -7.31 -15.07 9.19
CA ILE A 23 -6.28 -14.35 9.94
C ILE A 23 -5.72 -15.24 11.06
N LEU A 24 -6.61 -15.85 11.85
CA LEU A 24 -6.26 -16.72 12.99
C LEU A 24 -5.62 -18.05 12.54
N HIS A 25 -6.02 -18.59 11.40
CA HIS A 25 -5.45 -19.83 10.85
C HIS A 25 -4.11 -19.63 10.14
N GLY A 26 -3.52 -18.43 10.18
CA GLY A 26 -2.19 -18.20 9.64
C GLY A 26 -2.14 -18.11 8.11
N THR A 27 -3.27 -17.79 7.45
CA THR A 27 -3.30 -17.56 6.00
C THR A 27 -2.27 -16.52 5.57
N SER A 28 -1.58 -16.72 4.44
CA SER A 28 -0.50 -15.83 4.02
C SER A 28 -0.98 -14.39 3.78
N GLU A 29 -0.11 -13.41 4.03
CA GLU A 29 -0.40 -11.97 3.86
C GLU A 29 -0.87 -11.68 2.43
N ARG A 30 -0.26 -12.31 1.43
CA ARG A 30 -0.69 -12.21 0.02
C ARG A 30 -2.16 -12.61 -0.16
N ASN A 31 -2.60 -13.70 0.48
CA ASN A 31 -3.99 -14.14 0.36
C ASN A 31 -4.93 -13.21 1.12
N LEU A 32 -4.54 -12.72 2.30
CA LEU A 32 -5.30 -11.73 3.06
C LEU A 32 -5.48 -10.43 2.26
N CYS A 33 -4.41 -9.90 1.66
CA CYS A 33 -4.47 -8.72 0.79
C CYS A 33 -5.36 -8.95 -0.45
N ALA A 34 -5.32 -10.15 -1.06
CA ALA A 34 -6.20 -10.48 -2.18
C ALA A 34 -7.68 -10.51 -1.79
N ARG A 35 -7.99 -10.89 -0.55
CA ARG A 35 -9.35 -10.88 -0.01
C ARG A 35 -9.80 -9.50 0.44
N TRP A 36 -8.88 -8.65 0.87
CA TRP A 36 -9.15 -7.26 1.21
C TRP A 36 -9.38 -6.38 -0.02
N ALA A 37 -8.64 -6.61 -1.12
CA ALA A 37 -8.74 -5.83 -2.36
C ALA A 37 -10.18 -5.52 -2.82
N PRO A 38 -11.10 -6.51 -2.99
CA PRO A 38 -12.47 -6.21 -3.41
C PRO A 38 -13.27 -5.35 -2.41
N LEU A 39 -12.97 -5.45 -1.11
CA LEU A 39 -13.60 -4.62 -0.08
C LEU A 39 -13.09 -3.18 -0.14
N LEU A 40 -11.79 -3.01 -0.38
CA LEU A 40 -11.16 -1.71 -0.57
C LEU A 40 -11.71 -1.01 -1.83
N GLU A 41 -11.85 -1.75 -2.94
CA GLU A 41 -12.44 -1.23 -4.18
C GLU A 41 -13.92 -0.86 -4.00
N THR A 42 -14.69 -1.69 -3.31
CA THR A 42 -16.11 -1.38 -3.01
C THR A 42 -16.22 -0.11 -2.16
N ALA A 43 -15.43 0.01 -1.10
CA ALA A 43 -15.41 1.21 -0.26
C ALA A 43 -14.99 2.45 -1.05
N ALA A 44 -14.08 2.32 -2.01
CA ALA A 44 -13.68 3.40 -2.90
C ALA A 44 -14.83 3.87 -3.80
N VAL A 45 -15.53 2.93 -4.45
CA VAL A 45 -16.72 3.25 -5.27
C VAL A 45 -17.78 3.96 -4.44
N GLU A 46 -18.08 3.46 -3.24
CA GLU A 46 -19.05 4.08 -2.33
C GLU A 46 -18.65 5.50 -1.88
N ALA A 47 -17.36 5.81 -1.88
CA ALA A 47 -16.80 7.13 -1.58
C ALA A 47 -16.65 8.03 -2.83
N GLY A 48 -17.11 7.60 -4.01
CA GLY A 48 -17.06 8.37 -5.26
C GLY A 48 -15.76 8.21 -6.07
N TYR A 49 -14.99 7.15 -5.83
CA TYR A 49 -13.75 6.81 -6.53
C TYR A 49 -13.98 5.70 -7.59
N ASP A 50 -15.00 5.84 -8.44
CA ASP A 50 -15.44 4.81 -9.40
C ASP A 50 -14.38 4.33 -10.41
N GLU A 51 -13.40 5.19 -10.71
CA GLU A 51 -12.31 4.89 -11.65
C GLU A 51 -11.11 4.17 -11.02
N TYR A 52 -11.13 3.97 -9.70
CA TYR A 52 -10.02 3.39 -8.95
C TYR A 52 -10.20 1.89 -8.76
N ARG A 53 -9.09 1.16 -8.79
CA ARG A 53 -9.04 -0.30 -8.66
C ARG A 53 -8.10 -0.69 -7.55
N ALA A 54 -8.47 -1.73 -6.82
CA ALA A 54 -7.61 -2.31 -5.81
C ALA A 54 -6.84 -3.48 -6.42
N ASP A 55 -5.51 -3.39 -6.48
CA ASP A 55 -4.67 -4.42 -7.07
C ASP A 55 -3.62 -4.93 -6.07
N THR A 56 -3.49 -6.26 -5.98
CA THR A 56 -2.42 -6.89 -5.20
C THR A 56 -1.16 -7.08 -6.04
N GLU A 57 0.00 -6.86 -5.43
CA GLU A 57 1.32 -7.07 -6.07
C GLU A 57 1.47 -6.40 -7.43
N TYR A 58 0.80 -5.27 -7.62
CA TYR A 58 0.80 -4.57 -8.90
C TYR A 58 2.14 -3.87 -9.12
N ASN A 59 2.93 -4.40 -10.05
CA ASN A 59 4.25 -3.88 -10.37
C ASN A 59 4.41 -3.57 -11.86
N ARG A 60 3.33 -3.25 -12.59
CA ARG A 60 3.38 -3.05 -14.05
C ARG A 60 3.29 -1.57 -14.45
N LYS A 61 4.12 -1.13 -15.40
CA LYS A 61 4.00 0.15 -16.14
C LYS A 61 3.03 -0.02 -17.33
N GLN A 62 2.65 1.08 -17.98
CA GLN A 62 2.06 1.02 -19.32
C GLN A 62 2.97 0.20 -20.25
N GLY A 63 2.38 -0.70 -21.05
CA GLY A 63 3.13 -1.63 -21.91
C GLY A 63 3.72 -2.86 -21.20
N GLY A 64 3.42 -3.10 -19.91
CA GLY A 64 3.71 -4.38 -19.24
C GLY A 64 5.10 -4.52 -18.61
N GLN A 65 5.89 -3.45 -18.53
CA GLN A 65 7.20 -3.44 -17.88
C GLN A 65 7.10 -3.43 -16.35
N VAL A 66 8.14 -3.88 -15.62
CA VAL A 66 8.14 -3.86 -14.15
C VAL A 66 8.46 -2.46 -13.59
N LYS A 67 7.73 -2.00 -12.57
CA LYS A 67 8.00 -0.75 -11.84
C LYS A 67 9.24 -0.91 -10.94
N THR A 68 10.27 -0.10 -11.19
CA THR A 68 11.50 -0.02 -10.39
C THR A 68 11.92 1.44 -10.18
N ILE A 69 12.44 1.75 -9.00
CA ILE A 69 13.09 3.03 -8.66
C ILE A 69 14.52 2.78 -8.18
N LEU A 70 15.39 3.77 -8.39
CA LEU A 70 16.68 3.85 -7.72
C LEU A 70 16.49 4.63 -6.43
N ASP A 71 16.80 4.05 -5.27
CA ASP A 71 16.83 4.84 -4.04
C ASP A 71 18.02 5.81 -3.99
N GLU A 72 18.12 6.63 -2.94
CA GLU A 72 19.21 7.61 -2.73
C GLU A 72 20.61 6.95 -2.69
N THR A 73 20.67 5.62 -2.54
CA THR A 73 21.89 4.81 -2.54
C THR A 73 22.09 4.02 -3.85
N MET A 74 21.33 4.34 -4.91
CA MET A 74 21.38 3.70 -6.23
C MET A 74 20.96 2.22 -6.23
N HIS A 75 20.23 1.75 -5.22
CA HIS A 75 19.69 0.39 -5.23
C HIS A 75 18.36 0.33 -5.98
N VAL A 76 18.21 -0.69 -6.84
CA VAL A 76 16.96 -0.96 -7.55
C VAL A 76 15.93 -1.52 -6.57
N VAL A 77 14.96 -0.69 -6.18
CA VAL A 77 13.80 -1.10 -5.39
C VAL A 77 12.68 -1.52 -6.33
N ARG A 78 12.25 -2.78 -6.21
CA ARG A 78 11.01 -3.23 -6.85
C ARG A 78 9.83 -2.60 -6.13
N ILE A 79 9.04 -1.82 -6.86
CA ILE A 79 7.77 -1.29 -6.37
C ILE A 79 6.72 -2.37 -6.57
N THR A 80 6.74 -3.34 -5.67
CA THR A 80 5.62 -4.25 -5.48
C THR A 80 5.14 -3.99 -4.06
N CYS A 81 4.00 -3.32 -3.92
CA CYS A 81 3.25 -3.29 -2.66
C CYS A 81 2.33 -4.50 -2.58
N ASP A 82 1.99 -4.90 -1.37
CA ASP A 82 1.06 -6.00 -1.17
C ASP A 82 -0.35 -5.67 -1.70
N LEU A 83 -0.81 -4.44 -1.48
CA LEU A 83 -2.10 -3.94 -1.99
C LEU A 83 -2.03 -2.44 -2.30
N ILE A 84 -2.60 -2.02 -3.42
CA ILE A 84 -2.71 -0.61 -3.81
C ILE A 84 -4.13 -0.27 -4.26
N LEU A 85 -4.51 1.01 -4.11
CA LEU A 85 -5.70 1.61 -4.70
C LEU A 85 -5.25 2.75 -5.64
N HIS A 86 -5.51 2.58 -6.93
CA HIS A 86 -5.05 3.49 -7.98
C HIS A 86 -5.99 3.52 -9.19
N SER A 87 -5.90 4.55 -10.03
CA SER A 87 -6.73 4.68 -11.23
C SER A 87 -6.17 3.93 -12.45
N ARG A 88 -4.99 3.30 -12.31
CA ARG A 88 -4.20 2.70 -13.40
C ARG A 88 -3.85 3.71 -14.49
N GLY A 89 -3.59 4.96 -14.12
CA GLY A 89 -3.24 6.07 -15.00
C GLY A 89 -4.43 6.77 -15.66
N ARG A 90 -5.67 6.49 -15.26
CA ARG A 90 -6.87 7.15 -15.82
C ARG A 90 -7.07 8.57 -15.28
N VAL A 91 -6.76 8.77 -14.01
CA VAL A 91 -6.85 10.05 -13.30
C VAL A 91 -5.44 10.59 -13.06
N VAL A 92 -4.87 11.26 -14.07
CA VAL A 92 -3.45 11.65 -14.06
C VAL A 92 -3.06 12.50 -12.84
N GLU A 93 -3.91 13.45 -12.43
CA GLU A 93 -3.61 14.36 -11.32
C GLU A 93 -3.60 13.68 -9.95
N ARG A 94 -4.23 12.51 -9.82
CA ARG A 94 -4.36 11.81 -8.53
C ARG A 94 -4.40 10.29 -8.71
N ASP A 95 -3.50 9.76 -9.52
CA ASP A 95 -3.56 8.35 -9.93
C ASP A 95 -3.47 7.37 -8.75
N ASN A 96 -2.63 7.69 -7.77
CA ASN A 96 -2.29 6.80 -6.66
C ASN A 96 -2.96 7.29 -5.37
N LEU A 97 -3.90 6.51 -4.81
CA LEU A 97 -4.60 6.91 -3.58
C LEU A 97 -3.96 6.30 -2.34
N ILE A 98 -3.90 4.98 -2.27
CA ILE A 98 -3.50 4.25 -1.05
C ILE A 98 -2.53 3.13 -1.42
N ALA A 99 -1.41 3.04 -0.72
CA ALA A 99 -0.50 1.90 -0.76
C ALA A 99 -0.51 1.18 0.59
N ILE A 100 -0.53 -0.14 0.60
CA ILE A 100 -0.62 -0.97 1.80
C ILE A 100 0.46 -2.04 1.75
N GLU A 101 1.18 -2.17 2.85
CA GLU A 101 2.07 -3.29 3.16
C GLU A 101 1.51 -4.04 4.35
N MET A 102 1.47 -5.36 4.28
CA MET A 102 0.98 -6.20 5.37
C MET A 102 2.07 -7.17 5.82
N LYS A 103 2.27 -7.24 7.12
CA LYS A 103 3.28 -8.13 7.69
C LYS A 103 2.80 -8.75 8.98
N ARG A 104 3.05 -10.04 9.19
CA ARG A 104 2.90 -10.63 10.53
C ARG A 104 3.97 -10.10 11.49
N SER A 105 3.59 -9.93 12.74
CA SER A 105 4.47 -9.46 13.83
C SER A 105 5.70 -10.35 14.02
N SER A 106 5.59 -11.64 13.69
CA SER A 106 6.66 -12.64 13.75
C SER A 106 7.77 -12.46 12.71
N HIS A 107 7.55 -11.64 11.67
CA HIS A 107 8.59 -11.38 10.68
C HIS A 107 9.78 -10.60 11.28
N PRO A 108 11.00 -10.81 10.75
CA PRO A 108 12.17 -10.05 11.18
C PRO A 108 12.01 -8.54 10.96
N GLU A 109 12.50 -7.73 11.89
CA GLU A 109 12.45 -6.26 11.81
C GLU A 109 13.09 -5.71 10.53
N ARG A 110 14.15 -6.35 10.04
CA ARG A 110 14.80 -6.00 8.77
C ARG A 110 13.88 -6.06 7.56
N GLU A 111 12.84 -6.90 7.60
CA GLU A 111 11.87 -7.01 6.50
C GLU A 111 10.82 -5.92 6.62
N LYS A 112 10.28 -5.71 7.83
CA LYS A 112 9.34 -4.62 8.13
C LYS A 112 9.93 -3.26 7.76
N GLN A 113 11.21 -3.05 8.04
CA GLN A 113 11.90 -1.82 7.69
C GLN A 113 11.97 -1.58 6.16
N LYS A 114 12.06 -2.64 5.34
CA LYS A 114 12.03 -2.49 3.88
C LYS A 114 10.66 -2.01 3.41
N ASP A 115 9.59 -2.54 4.01
CA ASP A 115 8.22 -2.17 3.70
C ASP A 115 7.95 -0.70 4.09
N ARG A 116 8.43 -0.25 5.26
CA ARG A 116 8.38 1.16 5.68
C ARG A 116 9.15 2.09 4.75
N ILE A 117 10.36 1.71 4.35
CA ILE A 117 11.17 2.51 3.39
C ILE A 117 10.40 2.64 2.06
N ARG A 118 9.79 1.56 1.58
CA ARG A 118 8.98 1.56 0.37
C ARG A 118 7.79 2.50 0.49
N LEU A 119 7.02 2.45 1.57
CA LEU A 119 5.86 3.34 1.79
C LEU A 119 6.26 4.82 1.87
N ARG A 120 7.38 5.14 2.54
CA ARG A 120 7.93 6.49 2.52
C ARG A 120 8.27 6.92 1.10
N ALA A 121 8.88 6.05 0.31
CA ALA A 121 9.22 6.37 -1.06
C ALA A 121 7.95 6.65 -1.90
N LEU A 122 6.93 5.78 -1.80
CA LEU A 122 5.70 5.87 -2.58
C LEU A 122 4.82 7.07 -2.26
N THR A 123 4.86 7.54 -1.01
CA THR A 123 4.08 8.68 -0.53
C THR A 123 4.79 10.02 -0.72
N LYS A 124 6.02 10.05 -1.28
CA LYS A 124 6.64 11.32 -1.72
C LYS A 124 5.82 11.92 -2.87
N PRO A 125 5.64 13.25 -2.91
CA PRO A 125 4.88 13.92 -3.97
C PRO A 125 5.56 13.83 -5.33
N SER A 126 6.90 13.91 -5.35
CA SER A 126 7.73 13.77 -6.53
C SER A 126 9.02 13.02 -6.18
N TYR A 127 9.67 12.56 -7.25
CA TYR A 127 11.01 11.97 -7.22
C TYR A 127 11.95 12.89 -8.01
N ASP A 128 12.06 14.16 -7.59
CA ASP A 128 12.98 15.10 -8.28
C ASP A 128 14.45 14.64 -8.20
N ASP A 129 14.78 13.73 -7.26
CA ASP A 129 16.11 13.16 -7.06
C ASP A 129 16.25 11.68 -7.49
N VAL A 130 15.20 11.05 -8.04
CA VAL A 130 15.20 9.59 -8.32
C VAL A 130 14.90 9.29 -9.79
N TRP A 131 15.83 8.58 -10.42
CA TRP A 131 15.74 8.13 -11.81
C TRP A 131 15.08 6.75 -11.89
N SER A 132 14.31 6.50 -12.95
CA SER A 132 13.93 5.13 -13.25
C SER A 132 15.19 4.28 -13.52
N ALA A 133 15.12 2.97 -13.26
CA ALA A 133 16.29 2.10 -13.42
C ALA A 133 16.86 2.06 -14.85
N ASP A 134 16.10 2.52 -15.86
CA ASP A 134 16.57 2.64 -17.24
C ASP A 134 17.37 3.93 -17.53
N GLY A 135 17.44 4.85 -16.56
CA GLY A 135 18.20 6.10 -16.64
C GLY A 135 17.70 7.09 -17.70
N ARG A 136 16.54 6.83 -18.31
CA ARG A 136 16.02 7.61 -19.45
C ARG A 136 14.69 8.29 -19.13
N ALA A 137 13.86 7.70 -18.27
CA ALA A 137 12.57 8.25 -17.87
C ALA A 137 12.53 8.62 -16.39
N LEU A 138 11.75 9.65 -16.04
CA LEU A 138 11.26 9.80 -14.67
C LEU A 138 10.41 8.55 -14.33
N PRO A 139 10.35 8.11 -13.06
CA PRO A 139 9.46 7.02 -12.67
C PRO A 139 8.00 7.41 -12.93
N GLU A 140 7.48 7.13 -14.13
CA GLU A 140 6.07 7.37 -14.47
C GLU A 140 5.19 6.60 -13.48
N HIS A 141 4.47 7.36 -12.64
CA HIS A 141 3.40 6.89 -11.76
C HIS A 141 3.81 5.85 -10.71
N VAL A 142 5.02 6.00 -10.16
CA VAL A 142 5.47 5.18 -9.03
C VAL A 142 5.14 5.82 -7.67
N CYS A 143 5.26 7.13 -7.55
CA CYS A 143 5.00 7.89 -6.32
C CYS A 143 3.70 8.71 -6.39
N GLY A 144 3.49 9.58 -5.40
CA GLY A 144 2.30 10.40 -5.29
C GLY A 144 1.12 9.68 -4.67
N TYR A 145 1.35 8.56 -3.97
CA TYR A 145 0.31 7.96 -3.13
C TYR A 145 -0.09 8.95 -2.05
N GLY A 146 -1.39 9.24 -1.97
CA GLY A 146 -1.94 10.13 -0.94
C GLY A 146 -1.69 9.60 0.47
N LEU A 147 -1.90 8.29 0.68
CA LEU A 147 -1.66 7.59 1.94
C LEU A 147 -0.86 6.30 1.72
N GLY A 148 -0.01 5.97 2.69
CA GLY A 148 0.62 4.66 2.82
C GLY A 148 0.30 4.05 4.18
N TYR A 149 0.03 2.75 4.24
CA TYR A 149 -0.19 2.04 5.50
C TYR A 149 0.73 0.83 5.61
N PHE A 150 1.54 0.79 6.66
CA PHE A 150 2.15 -0.46 7.10
C PHE A 150 1.23 -1.10 8.14
N VAL A 151 0.77 -2.32 7.86
CA VAL A 151 -0.18 -3.06 8.66
C VAL A 151 0.52 -4.26 9.28
N GLU A 152 0.83 -4.16 10.57
CA GLU A 152 1.40 -5.25 11.36
C GLU A 152 0.29 -6.07 12.02
N LEU A 153 0.20 -7.35 11.68
CA LEU A 153 -0.74 -8.31 12.26
C LEU A 153 -0.08 -9.13 13.35
N ASP A 154 -0.57 -9.03 14.58
CA ASP A 154 -0.29 -9.94 15.67
C ASP A 154 -1.53 -10.81 15.96
N ALA A 155 -1.52 -12.04 15.44
CA ALA A 155 -2.63 -12.97 15.60
C ALA A 155 -2.75 -13.52 17.03
N ASP A 156 -1.65 -13.59 17.79
CA ASP A 156 -1.65 -14.11 19.15
C ASP A 156 -2.37 -13.15 20.10
N SER A 157 -2.14 -11.85 19.93
CA SER A 157 -2.82 -10.79 20.68
C SER A 157 -4.08 -10.24 20.00
N ARG A 158 -4.46 -10.80 18.83
CA ARG A 158 -5.59 -10.34 17.99
C ARG A 158 -5.56 -8.83 17.74
N MET A 159 -4.39 -8.32 17.40
CA MET A 159 -4.14 -6.90 17.25
C MET A 159 -3.56 -6.60 15.87
N PHE A 160 -4.02 -5.49 15.30
CA PHE A 160 -3.37 -4.82 14.19
C PHE A 160 -2.74 -3.53 14.66
N ARG A 161 -1.51 -3.27 14.23
CA ARG A 161 -0.86 -1.97 14.32
C ARG A 161 -0.75 -1.36 12.94
N PHE A 162 -1.01 -0.07 12.86
CA PHE A 162 -0.95 0.70 11.62
C PHE A 162 0.05 1.81 11.80
N GLU A 163 0.94 1.95 10.83
CA GLU A 163 1.75 3.15 10.65
C GLU A 163 1.28 3.83 9.37
N GLU A 164 0.82 5.08 9.50
CA GLU A 164 0.31 5.88 8.40
C GLU A 164 1.42 6.77 7.84
N TYR A 165 1.60 6.76 6.52
CA TYR A 165 2.63 7.50 5.81
C TYR A 165 2.02 8.54 4.87
N GLN A 166 2.57 9.76 4.92
CA GLN A 166 2.18 10.89 4.09
C GLN A 166 3.39 11.73 3.73
N LEU A 167 3.48 12.19 2.48
CA LEU A 167 4.57 13.05 2.01
C LEU A 167 5.96 12.46 2.31
N GLY A 168 6.06 11.13 2.32
CA GLY A 168 7.28 10.37 2.64
C GLY A 168 7.65 10.27 4.11
N ASN A 169 6.77 10.69 5.03
CA ASN A 169 7.02 10.67 6.47
C ASN A 169 5.97 9.83 7.20
N LEU A 170 6.34 9.30 8.36
CA LEU A 170 5.38 8.74 9.31
C LEU A 170 4.52 9.89 9.84
N SER A 171 3.20 9.72 9.79
CA SER A 171 2.21 10.74 10.13
C SER A 171 1.31 10.33 11.30
N ASP A 172 1.05 9.04 11.49
CA ASP A 172 0.25 8.53 12.61
C ASP A 172 0.58 7.07 12.93
N GLU A 173 0.26 6.65 14.16
CA GLU A 173 0.38 5.27 14.64
C GLU A 173 -0.91 4.86 15.38
N ILE A 174 -1.53 3.78 14.93
CA ILE A 174 -2.86 3.36 15.40
C ILE A 174 -2.81 1.88 15.78
N GLN A 175 -3.57 1.49 16.80
CA GLN A 175 -3.74 0.10 17.18
C GLN A 175 -5.22 -0.24 17.24
N ARG A 176 -5.60 -1.41 16.70
CA ARG A 176 -6.96 -1.95 16.78
C ARG A 176 -6.94 -3.43 17.11
N VAL A 177 -7.91 -3.85 17.91
CA VAL A 177 -8.21 -5.25 18.19
C VAL A 177 -9.29 -5.72 17.22
N PHE A 178 -9.28 -7.01 16.85
CA PHE A 178 -10.28 -7.64 15.99
C PHE A 178 -10.82 -8.95 16.56
#